data_AF-A0A7V4AWD5-F1
#
_entry.id   AF-A0A7V4AWD5-F1
#
_cell.length_a   1.000
_cell.length_b   1.000
_cell.length_c   1.000
_cell.angle_alpha   90.00
_cell.angle_beta   90.00
_cell.angle_gamma   90.00
#
_symmetry.space_group_name_H-M   'P 1'
#
loop_
_entity.id
_entity.type
_entity.pdbx_description
1 polymer ?
#
loop_
_entity_poly.entity_id
_entity_poly.type
_entity_poly.pdbx_seq_one_letter_code
_entity_poly.pdbx_strand_id
1 'polypeptide(L)'
;MVHIQPIDWIILIAYFIGILGFGAYYGKFVKTSTDFFFGGKRFAWWVIAFSCVATLVGSYSFVKYSENAYKHGFSSSMSYMNDWMWLPLMMFGWIPIIYYSKIKSVPEYFEKRFSPATRLALTVFMLLYLTGYIGINFYTMGVVMQPILKINLMYIVAFIAVICAIYITAGGQTSVIMTDLLQGVLLLIAGIVIFGVGVAYIGGFPEFWTHLPAGHKYALAEYNNDASFSFVGVFWQDGMANSAVFWFMNQGIIMRFLAVRSVKDARLTILVVIMALCPIAMFAIDSTGWLGTAMVNKGLLPPDINPQDIFMNTAYFICRPGVFGLILAALTAALMSTVDTLINAVAAITVNDVVQPYLAPGRKDKYYLAVARWVSVAATLLGVVLVPLYARFESIYVAHGIFTATITPPMAAALLLAICWKRFNAPGALAALIGGGLAMIAGMFYPQLIVPFSHGEPFTPGFGNAYIYTRAFYGLACAAGIGVIVTLVTKKPPREKLAGLVIGPERAAMKIYKGSEPNPEPGKIVRLAVQAWDAVPAGGEEDGAGAVLLPESALKAMNARPGDHVYLCDPRWWYGGLHSIHARAALAPKDAPENTALISGFNMEVSLFRPGQTVTVEKFL
;
A
#
# COMPACT_ATOMS: atom_id res chain seq x y z
N MET A 1 2.17 -35.23 -2.22
CA MET A 1 0.80 -34.87 -1.78
C MET A 1 0.85 -34.17 -0.43
N VAL A 2 0.08 -33.09 -0.26
CA VAL A 2 0.13 -32.28 0.96
C VAL A 2 -0.80 -32.83 2.06
N HIS A 3 -0.27 -33.33 3.18
CA HIS A 3 -1.04 -33.77 4.36
C HIS A 3 -0.81 -32.92 5.61
N ILE A 4 -1.64 -31.91 5.90
CA ILE A 4 -1.47 -31.04 7.09
C ILE A 4 -1.50 -31.85 8.39
N GLN A 5 -0.53 -31.61 9.28
CA GLN A 5 -0.46 -32.27 10.59
C GLN A 5 -1.37 -31.54 11.60
N PRO A 6 -1.85 -32.21 12.67
CA PRO A 6 -2.67 -31.55 13.69
C PRO A 6 -2.03 -30.29 14.29
N ILE A 7 -0.71 -30.29 14.47
CA ILE A 7 0.03 -29.11 14.96
C ILE A 7 -0.01 -27.93 13.99
N ASP A 8 0.01 -28.19 12.68
CA ASP A 8 -0.07 -27.14 11.67
C ASP A 8 -1.45 -26.46 11.71
N TRP A 9 -2.51 -27.26 11.92
CA TRP A 9 -3.88 -26.75 12.10
C TRP A 9 -4.01 -25.89 13.36
N ILE A 10 -3.44 -26.33 14.48
CA ILE A 10 -3.45 -25.57 15.73
C ILE A 10 -2.78 -24.21 15.53
N ILE A 11 -1.61 -24.17 14.88
CA ILE A 11 -0.89 -22.92 14.59
C ILE A 11 -1.73 -22.00 13.70
N LEU A 12 -2.34 -22.55 12.64
CA LEU A 12 -3.17 -21.78 11.72
C LEU A 12 -4.40 -21.20 12.43
N ILE A 13 -5.13 -21.99 13.20
CA ILE A 13 -6.31 -21.55 13.96
C ILE A 13 -5.92 -20.51 15.01
N ALA A 14 -4.82 -20.73 15.75
CA ALA A 14 -4.31 -19.77 16.72
C ALA A 14 -3.96 -18.44 16.07
N TYR A 15 -3.35 -18.46 14.88
CA TYR A 15 -3.09 -17.26 14.08
C TYR A 15 -4.39 -16.52 13.73
N PHE A 16 -5.41 -17.22 13.21
CA PHE A 16 -6.70 -16.63 12.87
C PHE A 16 -7.39 -16.00 14.08
N ILE A 17 -7.41 -16.69 15.22
CA ILE A 17 -7.98 -16.16 16.47
C ILE A 17 -7.19 -14.92 16.92
N GLY A 18 -5.86 -14.99 16.86
CA GLY A 18 -4.97 -13.89 17.22
C GLY A 18 -5.23 -12.64 16.39
N ILE A 19 -5.28 -12.77 15.06
CA ILE A 19 -5.44 -11.62 14.16
C ILE A 19 -6.85 -11.02 14.25
N LEU A 20 -7.89 -11.86 14.36
CA LEU A 20 -9.27 -11.39 14.53
C LEU A 20 -9.46 -10.70 15.88
N GLY A 21 -8.89 -11.26 16.96
CA GLY A 21 -8.91 -10.65 18.29
C GLY A 21 -8.16 -9.32 18.32
N PHE A 22 -6.99 -9.25 17.69
CA PHE A 22 -6.20 -8.02 17.59
C PHE A 22 -6.94 -6.95 16.77
N GLY A 23 -7.50 -7.33 15.62
CA GLY A 23 -8.27 -6.44 14.77
C GLY A 23 -9.52 -5.88 15.47
N ALA A 24 -10.27 -6.73 16.17
CA ALA A 24 -11.45 -6.34 16.96
C ALA A 24 -11.07 -5.41 18.12
N TYR A 25 -9.95 -5.67 18.80
CA TYR A 25 -9.46 -4.82 19.88
C TYR A 25 -9.19 -3.39 19.40
N TYR A 26 -8.58 -3.21 18.23
CA TYR A 26 -8.30 -1.88 17.70
C TYR A 26 -9.50 -1.24 17.00
N GLY A 27 -10.44 -2.03 16.49
CA GLY A 27 -11.69 -1.53 15.89
C GLY A 27 -12.54 -0.70 16.86
N LYS A 28 -12.47 -0.97 18.17
CA LYS A 28 -13.19 -0.18 19.20
C LYS A 28 -12.77 1.29 19.28
N PHE A 29 -11.60 1.63 18.75
CA PHE A 29 -11.10 3.01 18.73
C PHE A 29 -11.60 3.81 17.51
N VAL A 30 -12.35 3.18 16.59
CA VAL A 30 -12.89 3.87 15.42
C VAL A 30 -14.25 4.46 15.75
N LYS A 31 -14.29 5.79 15.94
CA LYS A 31 -15.51 6.52 16.28
C LYS A 31 -16.03 7.40 15.14
N THR A 32 -15.15 7.86 14.26
CA THR A 32 -15.47 8.78 13.15
C THR A 32 -15.05 8.23 11.78
N SER A 33 -15.52 8.82 10.68
CA SER A 33 -15.04 8.47 9.33
C SER A 33 -13.56 8.82 9.11
N THR A 34 -13.07 9.90 9.74
CA THR A 34 -11.66 10.27 9.74
C THR A 34 -10.80 9.22 10.45
N ASP A 35 -11.26 8.68 11.59
CA ASP A 35 -10.60 7.56 12.27
C ASP A 35 -10.62 6.29 11.40
N PHE A 36 -11.74 6.06 10.71
CA PHE A 36 -11.94 4.89 9.86
C PHE A 36 -11.01 4.88 8.65
N PHE A 37 -10.67 6.04 8.06
CA PHE A 37 -9.82 6.09 6.85
C PHE A 37 -8.37 6.52 7.10
N PHE A 38 -8.12 7.43 8.03
CA PHE A 38 -6.80 8.08 8.18
C PHE A 38 -6.13 7.83 9.52
N GLY A 39 -6.82 7.16 10.46
CA GLY A 39 -6.24 6.74 11.73
C GLY A 39 -5.67 7.87 12.60
N GLY A 40 -6.10 9.12 12.41
CA GLY A 40 -5.73 10.27 13.26
C GLY A 40 -4.34 10.88 13.02
N LYS A 41 -3.66 10.57 11.90
CA LYS A 41 -2.32 11.10 11.56
C LYS A 41 -1.26 10.90 12.65
N ARG A 42 -1.30 9.79 13.36
CA ARG A 42 -0.55 9.61 14.61
C ARG A 42 0.56 8.58 14.55
N PHE A 43 0.64 7.78 13.49
CA PHE A 43 1.52 6.62 13.54
C PHE A 43 2.99 7.00 13.34
N ALA A 44 3.86 6.27 14.03
CA ALA A 44 5.29 6.31 13.83
C ALA A 44 5.67 5.68 12.49
N TRP A 45 6.78 6.14 11.90
CA TRP A 45 7.23 5.71 10.57
C TRP A 45 7.38 4.18 10.42
N TRP A 46 7.81 3.47 11.47
CA TRP A 46 8.09 2.03 11.42
C TRP A 46 6.82 1.19 11.37
N VAL A 47 5.75 1.61 12.07
CA VAL A 47 4.44 0.94 12.03
C VAL A 47 3.89 0.99 10.61
N ILE A 48 3.94 2.17 10.00
CA ILE A 48 3.50 2.35 8.62
C ILE A 48 4.41 1.60 7.65
N ALA A 49 5.72 1.52 7.90
CA ALA A 49 6.65 0.80 7.03
C ALA A 49 6.30 -0.70 6.92
N PHE A 50 6.11 -1.38 8.05
CA PHE A 50 5.68 -2.78 8.05
C PHE A 50 4.30 -2.96 7.43
N SER A 51 3.38 -2.03 7.68
CA SER A 51 2.04 -2.08 7.08
C SER A 51 2.07 -1.92 5.55
N CYS A 52 2.91 -1.02 5.02
CA CYS A 52 3.12 -0.89 3.58
C CYS A 52 3.69 -2.17 2.96
N VAL A 53 4.62 -2.85 3.65
CA VAL A 53 5.25 -4.08 3.14
C VAL A 53 4.29 -5.27 3.18
N ALA A 54 3.46 -5.39 4.21
CA ALA A 54 2.41 -6.40 4.27
C ALA A 54 1.42 -6.24 3.11
N THR A 55 1.07 -5.00 2.74
CA THR A 55 0.23 -4.71 1.57
C THR A 55 0.96 -4.94 0.24
N LEU A 56 2.26 -4.64 0.18
CA LEU A 56 3.07 -4.80 -1.02
C LEU A 56 3.20 -6.28 -1.41
N VAL A 57 3.44 -7.14 -0.43
CA VAL A 57 3.53 -8.58 -0.64
C VAL A 57 2.13 -9.16 -0.70
N GLY A 58 1.53 -9.02 -1.88
CA GLY A 58 0.17 -9.43 -2.16
C GLY A 58 -0.05 -10.93 -2.18
N SER A 59 -1.33 -11.31 -2.23
CA SER A 59 -1.80 -12.69 -2.18
C SER A 59 -1.10 -13.66 -3.14
N TYR A 60 -0.78 -13.19 -4.35
CA TYR A 60 -0.20 -14.02 -5.40
C TYR A 60 1.32 -14.06 -5.34
N SER A 61 1.95 -13.18 -4.57
CA SER A 61 3.40 -12.93 -4.61
C SER A 61 4.19 -14.20 -4.30
N PHE A 62 3.81 -14.93 -3.25
CA PHE A 62 4.47 -16.18 -2.90
C PHE A 62 4.39 -17.23 -4.00
N VAL A 63 3.25 -17.35 -4.70
CA VAL A 63 3.09 -18.33 -5.78
C VAL A 63 3.76 -17.85 -7.06
N LYS A 64 3.41 -16.65 -7.54
CA LYS A 64 3.93 -16.04 -8.78
C LYS A 64 5.45 -15.91 -8.74
N TYR A 65 6.02 -15.39 -7.66
CA TYR A 65 7.45 -15.11 -7.63
C TYR A 65 8.29 -16.34 -7.31
N SER A 66 7.74 -17.32 -6.58
CA SER A 66 8.40 -18.64 -6.46
C SER A 66 8.40 -19.41 -7.78
N GLU A 67 7.31 -19.33 -8.55
CA GLU A 67 7.26 -19.88 -9.91
C GLU A 67 8.35 -19.26 -10.80
N ASN A 68 8.46 -17.93 -10.78
CA ASN A 68 9.49 -17.22 -11.55
C ASN A 68 10.90 -17.52 -11.06
N ALA A 69 11.12 -17.58 -9.75
CA ALA A 69 12.39 -17.95 -9.15
C ALA A 69 12.80 -19.38 -9.51
N TYR A 70 11.84 -20.30 -9.61
CA TYR A 70 12.08 -21.66 -10.05
C TYR A 70 12.50 -21.74 -11.53
N LYS A 71 11.82 -20.98 -12.39
CA LYS A 71 12.07 -20.95 -13.84
C LYS A 71 13.32 -20.16 -14.24
N HIS A 72 13.55 -19.01 -13.63
CA HIS A 72 14.53 -18.01 -14.07
C HIS A 72 15.61 -17.67 -13.01
N GLY A 73 15.57 -18.29 -11.83
CA GLY A 73 16.58 -18.11 -10.78
C GLY A 73 16.57 -16.71 -10.18
N PHE A 74 17.74 -16.16 -9.89
CA PHE A 74 17.88 -14.85 -9.24
C PHE A 74 17.34 -13.68 -10.08
N SER A 75 17.08 -13.85 -11.38
CA SER A 75 16.43 -12.81 -12.18
C SER A 75 15.00 -12.50 -11.74
N SER A 76 14.33 -13.41 -11.02
CA SER A 76 13.00 -13.17 -10.41
C SER A 76 12.96 -11.97 -9.45
N SER A 77 14.11 -11.68 -8.82
CA SER A 77 14.30 -10.64 -7.81
C SER A 77 13.90 -9.23 -8.28
N MET A 78 13.94 -9.01 -9.59
CA MET A 78 13.56 -7.73 -10.20
C MET A 78 12.14 -7.28 -9.87
N SER A 79 11.25 -8.22 -9.57
CA SER A 79 9.83 -7.98 -9.36
C SER A 79 9.51 -6.95 -8.27
N TYR A 80 10.40 -6.78 -7.28
CA TYR A 80 10.30 -5.72 -6.26
C TYR A 80 11.54 -4.81 -6.20
N MET A 81 12.62 -5.17 -6.89
CA MET A 81 13.82 -4.35 -6.96
C MET A 81 13.71 -3.17 -7.94
N ASN A 82 12.65 -3.04 -8.74
CA ASN A 82 12.53 -1.89 -9.64
C ASN A 82 12.07 -0.60 -8.92
N ASP A 83 11.46 -0.71 -7.74
CA ASP A 83 10.75 0.41 -7.10
C ASP A 83 11.64 1.58 -6.65
N TRP A 84 12.96 1.36 -6.51
CA TRP A 84 13.89 2.40 -6.06
C TRP A 84 13.93 3.63 -6.96
N MET A 85 13.60 3.49 -8.24
CA MET A 85 13.57 4.62 -9.18
C MET A 85 12.51 5.67 -8.80
N TRP A 86 11.45 5.25 -8.12
CA TRP A 86 10.35 6.11 -7.69
C TRP A 86 10.63 6.84 -6.39
N LEU A 87 11.64 6.40 -5.63
CA LEU A 87 11.95 6.92 -4.30
C LEU A 87 12.18 8.45 -4.28
N PRO A 88 12.99 9.06 -5.18
CA PRO A 88 13.18 10.51 -5.17
C PRO A 88 11.87 11.27 -5.43
N LEU A 89 11.06 10.79 -6.38
CA LEU A 89 9.79 11.41 -6.74
C LEU A 89 8.76 11.30 -5.60
N MET A 90 8.75 10.17 -4.88
CA MET A 90 7.93 10.02 -3.68
C MET A 90 8.38 10.95 -2.56
N MET A 91 9.68 10.97 -2.23
CA MET A 91 10.21 11.72 -1.08
C MET A 91 10.10 13.24 -1.26
N PHE A 92 10.42 13.73 -2.46
CA PHE A 92 10.54 15.17 -2.71
C PHE A 92 9.35 15.76 -3.48
N GLY A 93 8.55 14.92 -4.15
CA GLY A 93 7.38 15.32 -4.89
C GLY A 93 6.08 14.93 -4.20
N TRP A 94 5.71 13.66 -4.30
CA TRP A 94 4.35 13.21 -4.01
C TRP A 94 3.97 13.26 -2.53
N ILE A 95 4.81 12.74 -1.63
CA ILE A 95 4.51 12.71 -0.18
C ILE A 95 4.26 14.13 0.38
N PRO A 96 5.13 15.13 0.12
CA PRO A 96 4.85 16.50 0.55
C PRO A 96 3.54 17.06 -0.03
N ILE A 97 3.25 16.80 -1.31
CA ILE A 97 2.02 17.27 -1.97
C ILE A 97 0.79 16.70 -1.27
N ILE A 98 0.70 15.39 -1.09
CA ILE A 98 -0.49 14.76 -0.48
C ILE A 98 -0.66 15.15 0.99
N TYR A 99 0.46 15.25 1.74
CA TYR A 99 0.41 15.56 3.16
C TYR A 99 -0.02 17.00 3.42
N TYR A 100 0.62 17.97 2.73
CA TYR A 100 0.36 19.39 2.95
C TYR A 100 -0.92 19.89 2.27
N SER A 101 -1.40 19.23 1.22
CA SER A 101 -2.68 19.59 0.59
C SER A 101 -3.91 19.10 1.35
N LYS A 102 -3.73 18.33 2.44
CA LYS A 102 -4.79 17.74 3.27
C LYS A 102 -5.85 17.00 2.44
N ILE A 103 -5.45 16.34 1.36
CA ILE A 103 -6.37 15.52 0.56
C ILE A 103 -6.81 14.28 1.34
N LYS A 104 -8.03 13.84 1.09
CA LYS A 104 -8.59 12.57 1.58
C LYS A 104 -8.36 11.45 0.57
N SER A 105 -8.25 11.79 -0.71
CA SER A 105 -8.08 10.81 -1.78
C SER A 105 -7.31 11.35 -2.99
N VAL A 106 -6.79 10.44 -3.80
CA VAL A 106 -6.09 10.81 -5.06
C VAL A 106 -7.03 11.49 -6.07
N PRO A 107 -8.32 11.09 -6.23
CA PRO A 107 -9.24 11.85 -7.06
C PRO A 107 -9.50 13.27 -6.56
N GLU A 108 -9.54 13.52 -5.24
CA GLU A 108 -9.61 14.88 -4.70
C GLU A 108 -8.38 15.73 -5.10
N TYR A 109 -7.19 15.12 -5.15
CA TYR A 109 -6.01 15.79 -5.69
C TYR A 109 -6.21 16.21 -7.16
N PHE A 110 -6.80 15.35 -8.00
CA PHE A 110 -7.11 15.69 -9.39
C PHE A 110 -8.12 16.84 -9.51
N GLU A 111 -9.09 16.95 -8.60
CA GLU A 111 -9.98 18.11 -8.57
C GLU A 111 -9.23 19.40 -8.20
N LYS A 112 -8.48 19.38 -7.10
CA LYS A 112 -7.68 20.55 -6.66
C LYS A 112 -6.70 20.99 -7.74
N ARG A 113 -6.07 20.04 -8.43
CA ARG A 113 -5.06 20.29 -9.46
C ARG A 113 -5.66 20.72 -10.81
N PHE A 114 -6.87 20.27 -11.12
CA PHE A 114 -7.51 20.45 -12.42
C PHE A 114 -8.97 20.88 -12.30
N SER A 115 -9.89 19.92 -12.13
CA SER A 115 -11.34 20.14 -12.23
C SER A 115 -12.18 18.98 -11.65
N PRO A 116 -13.48 19.19 -11.40
CA PRO A 116 -14.39 18.10 -10.99
C PRO A 116 -14.49 16.96 -12.04
N ALA A 117 -14.41 17.28 -13.33
CA ALA A 117 -14.50 16.27 -14.39
C ALA A 117 -13.32 15.29 -14.36
N THR A 118 -12.10 15.79 -14.12
CA THR A 118 -10.90 14.96 -13.95
C THR A 118 -10.96 14.10 -12.68
N ARG A 119 -11.60 14.58 -11.61
CA ARG A 119 -11.86 13.78 -10.41
C ARG A 119 -12.78 12.62 -10.72
N LEU A 120 -13.94 12.88 -11.35
CA LEU A 120 -14.89 11.82 -11.71
C LEU A 120 -14.24 10.77 -12.62
N ALA A 121 -13.53 11.21 -13.67
CA ALA A 121 -12.83 10.30 -14.58
C ALA A 121 -11.84 9.41 -13.82
N LEU A 122 -11.01 9.99 -12.95
CA LEU A 122 -10.06 9.19 -12.19
C LEU A 122 -10.73 8.25 -11.19
N THR A 123 -11.78 8.71 -10.50
CA THR A 123 -12.58 7.88 -9.59
C THR A 123 -13.07 6.60 -10.26
N VAL A 124 -13.60 6.71 -11.49
CA VAL A 124 -14.07 5.54 -12.26
C VAL A 124 -12.92 4.57 -12.54
N PHE A 125 -11.79 5.06 -13.06
CA PHE A 125 -10.61 4.21 -13.33
C PHE A 125 -10.09 3.53 -12.06
N MET A 126 -10.02 4.27 -10.95
CA MET A 126 -9.55 3.73 -9.67
C MET A 126 -10.51 2.68 -9.09
N LEU A 127 -11.82 2.91 -9.13
CA LEU A 127 -12.79 1.92 -8.66
C LEU A 127 -12.77 0.64 -9.51
N LEU A 128 -12.65 0.77 -10.83
CA LEU A 128 -12.47 -0.39 -11.72
C LEU A 128 -11.20 -1.17 -11.39
N TYR A 129 -10.07 -0.47 -11.22
CA TYR A 129 -8.80 -1.07 -10.82
C TYR A 129 -8.91 -1.79 -9.47
N LEU A 130 -9.39 -1.11 -8.43
CA LEU A 130 -9.43 -1.66 -7.08
C LEU A 130 -10.41 -2.83 -6.96
N THR A 131 -11.63 -2.71 -7.50
CA THR A 131 -12.64 -3.77 -7.44
C THR A 131 -12.19 -5.00 -8.24
N GLY A 132 -11.65 -4.80 -9.44
CA GLY A 132 -11.08 -5.91 -10.21
C GLY A 132 -9.93 -6.58 -9.46
N TYR A 133 -9.09 -5.80 -8.78
CA TYR A 133 -7.97 -6.33 -8.01
C TYR A 133 -8.42 -7.14 -6.77
N ILE A 134 -9.51 -6.74 -6.10
CA ILE A 134 -10.12 -7.55 -5.02
C ILE A 134 -10.47 -8.95 -5.54
N GLY A 135 -11.10 -9.04 -6.72
CA GLY A 135 -11.48 -10.33 -7.31
C GLY A 135 -10.28 -11.24 -7.63
N ILE A 136 -9.17 -10.67 -8.13
CA ILE A 136 -7.92 -11.42 -8.36
C ILE A 136 -7.36 -11.96 -7.04
N ASN A 137 -7.39 -11.16 -5.98
CA ASN A 137 -6.88 -11.58 -4.68
C ASN A 137 -7.75 -12.70 -4.07
N PHE A 138 -9.07 -12.62 -4.18
CA PHE A 138 -9.95 -13.72 -3.75
C PHE A 138 -9.76 -15.00 -4.56
N TYR A 139 -9.61 -14.89 -5.88
CA TYR A 139 -9.28 -16.04 -6.74
C TYR A 139 -7.97 -16.70 -6.28
N THR A 140 -6.93 -15.88 -6.08
CA THR A 140 -5.61 -16.34 -5.62
C THR A 140 -5.68 -17.03 -4.26
N MET A 141 -6.36 -16.42 -3.28
CA MET A 141 -6.61 -17.03 -1.97
C MET A 141 -7.23 -18.41 -2.09
N GLY A 142 -8.26 -18.53 -2.93
CA GLY A 142 -8.96 -19.77 -3.16
C GLY A 142 -8.05 -20.85 -3.77
N VAL A 143 -7.29 -20.51 -4.82
CA VAL A 143 -6.38 -21.45 -5.50
C VAL A 143 -5.29 -21.94 -4.54
N VAL A 144 -4.72 -21.05 -3.73
CA VAL A 144 -3.70 -21.38 -2.74
C VAL A 144 -4.23 -22.36 -1.67
N MET A 145 -5.46 -22.15 -1.23
CA MET A 145 -6.08 -22.95 -0.17
C MET A 145 -6.73 -24.24 -0.69
N GLN A 146 -6.99 -24.35 -2.00
CA GLN A 146 -7.67 -25.50 -2.59
C GLN A 146 -6.89 -26.82 -2.43
N PRO A 147 -5.55 -26.90 -2.66
CA PRO A 147 -4.76 -28.10 -2.40
C PRO A 147 -4.77 -28.54 -0.93
N ILE A 148 -4.97 -27.58 -0.02
CA ILE A 148 -4.96 -27.78 1.42
C ILE A 148 -6.31 -28.31 1.90
N LEU A 149 -7.39 -27.60 1.59
CA LEU A 149 -8.74 -27.87 2.09
C LEU A 149 -9.46 -28.96 1.29
N LYS A 150 -9.05 -29.18 0.03
CA LYS A 150 -9.63 -30.18 -0.88
C LYS A 150 -11.14 -30.05 -1.07
N ILE A 151 -11.66 -28.82 -0.96
CA ILE A 151 -13.06 -28.48 -1.25
C ILE A 151 -13.13 -27.55 -2.47
N ASN A 152 -14.34 -27.33 -3.00
CA ASN A 152 -14.52 -26.48 -4.17
C ASN A 152 -14.03 -25.04 -3.91
N LEU A 153 -13.32 -24.49 -4.91
CA LEU A 153 -12.75 -23.14 -4.91
C LEU A 153 -13.72 -22.08 -4.39
N MET A 154 -14.99 -22.09 -4.84
CA MET A 154 -15.97 -21.07 -4.49
C MET A 154 -16.38 -21.14 -3.01
N TYR A 155 -16.44 -22.34 -2.41
CA TYR A 155 -16.72 -22.47 -0.97
C TYR A 155 -15.58 -21.91 -0.13
N ILE A 156 -14.34 -22.13 -0.56
CA ILE A 156 -13.14 -21.56 0.09
C ILE A 156 -13.20 -20.04 0.04
N VAL A 157 -13.42 -19.49 -1.16
CA VAL A 157 -13.50 -18.04 -1.36
C VAL A 157 -14.64 -17.44 -0.54
N ALA A 158 -15.83 -18.05 -0.55
CA ALA A 158 -16.97 -17.57 0.23
C ALA A 158 -16.67 -17.55 1.74
N PHE A 159 -16.05 -18.62 2.26
CA PHE A 159 -15.67 -18.70 3.67
C PHE A 159 -14.66 -17.60 4.06
N ILE A 160 -13.61 -17.41 3.25
CA ILE A 160 -12.60 -16.37 3.50
C ILE A 160 -13.22 -14.97 3.39
N ALA A 161 -14.09 -14.74 2.40
CA ALA A 161 -14.76 -13.47 2.20
C ALA A 161 -15.67 -13.10 3.38
N VAL A 162 -16.37 -14.06 3.99
CA VAL A 162 -17.17 -13.84 5.21
C VAL A 162 -16.26 -13.40 6.36
N ILE A 163 -15.13 -14.06 6.57
CA ILE A 163 -14.17 -13.68 7.61
C ILE A 163 -13.67 -12.25 7.36
N CYS A 164 -13.22 -11.96 6.13
CA CYS A 164 -12.75 -10.63 5.72
C CYS A 164 -13.81 -9.55 5.96
N ALA A 165 -15.05 -9.78 5.51
CA ALA A 165 -16.14 -8.83 5.67
C ALA A 165 -16.40 -8.46 7.14
N ILE A 166 -16.35 -9.44 8.06
CA ILE A 166 -16.65 -9.22 9.48
C ILE A 166 -15.66 -8.25 10.10
N TYR A 167 -14.34 -8.48 9.95
CA TYR A 167 -13.36 -7.64 10.64
C TYR A 167 -13.08 -6.32 9.92
N ILE A 168 -13.11 -6.26 8.58
CA ILE A 168 -12.88 -5.00 7.84
C ILE A 168 -13.97 -3.98 8.16
N THR A 169 -15.23 -4.43 8.19
CA THR A 169 -16.39 -3.56 8.46
C THR A 169 -16.32 -2.96 9.87
N ALA A 170 -15.72 -3.66 10.82
CA ALA A 170 -15.58 -3.19 12.21
C ALA A 170 -14.28 -2.42 12.47
N GLY A 171 -13.18 -2.75 11.79
CA GLY A 171 -11.81 -2.38 12.19
C GLY A 171 -11.31 -1.01 11.73
N GLY A 172 -11.70 -0.54 10.54
CA GLY A 172 -11.14 0.68 9.93
C GLY A 172 -9.61 0.65 9.76
N GLN A 173 -9.04 1.76 9.29
CA GLN A 173 -7.62 1.88 8.92
C GLN A 173 -6.67 1.62 10.09
N THR A 174 -7.02 2.03 11.32
CA THR A 174 -6.17 1.76 12.50
C THR A 174 -6.04 0.26 12.76
N SER A 175 -7.14 -0.50 12.65
CA SER A 175 -7.10 -1.95 12.79
C SER A 175 -6.27 -2.59 11.68
N VAL A 176 -6.49 -2.18 10.42
CA VAL A 176 -5.72 -2.66 9.26
C VAL A 176 -4.23 -2.44 9.44
N ILE A 177 -3.79 -1.22 9.81
CA ILE A 177 -2.37 -0.91 10.03
C ILE A 177 -1.76 -1.81 11.12
N MET A 178 -2.51 -2.07 12.18
CA MET A 178 -2.03 -2.88 13.31
C MET A 178 -1.98 -4.36 12.97
N THR A 179 -3.00 -4.92 12.31
CA THR A 179 -2.96 -6.30 11.84
C THR A 179 -1.84 -6.49 10.83
N ASP A 180 -1.66 -5.55 9.91
CA ASP A 180 -0.59 -5.60 8.93
C ASP A 180 0.81 -5.56 9.54
N LEU A 181 1.01 -4.82 10.63
CA LEU A 181 2.29 -4.80 11.33
C LEU A 181 2.69 -6.22 11.74
N LEU A 182 1.76 -6.97 12.34
CA LEU A 182 2.00 -8.36 12.73
C LEU A 182 2.20 -9.27 11.52
N GLN A 183 1.37 -9.10 10.48
CA GLN A 183 1.41 -9.90 9.26
C GLN A 183 2.70 -9.67 8.47
N GLY A 184 3.16 -8.43 8.34
CA GLY A 184 4.41 -8.07 7.69
C GLY A 184 5.62 -8.62 8.42
N VAL A 185 5.66 -8.55 9.76
CA VAL A 185 6.74 -9.17 10.55
C VAL A 185 6.72 -10.69 10.39
N LEU A 186 5.55 -11.32 10.50
CA LEU A 186 5.38 -12.76 10.33
C LEU A 186 5.85 -13.23 8.94
N LEU A 187 5.52 -12.47 7.89
CA LEU A 187 5.91 -12.74 6.52
C LEU A 187 7.43 -12.76 6.32
N LEU A 188 8.12 -11.72 6.81
CA LEU A 188 9.57 -11.60 6.65
C LEU A 188 10.31 -12.70 7.44
N ILE A 189 9.84 -13.00 8.66
CA ILE A 189 10.39 -14.10 9.47
C ILE A 189 10.16 -15.44 8.76
N ALA A 190 8.95 -15.68 8.25
CA ALA A 190 8.64 -16.93 7.57
C ALA A 190 9.56 -17.19 6.37
N GLY A 191 9.80 -16.18 5.53
CA GLY A 191 10.71 -16.33 4.39
C GLY A 191 12.17 -16.58 4.77
N ILE A 192 12.68 -15.87 5.79
CA ILE A 192 14.04 -16.10 6.31
C ILE A 192 14.18 -17.52 6.88
N VAL A 193 13.18 -17.97 7.65
CA VAL A 193 13.16 -19.32 8.24
C VAL A 193 13.10 -20.38 7.14
N ILE A 194 12.23 -20.23 6.14
CA ILE A 194 12.16 -21.14 4.99
C ILE A 194 13.51 -21.27 4.31
N PHE A 195 14.15 -20.15 3.99
CA PHE A 195 15.42 -20.17 3.30
C PHE A 195 16.50 -20.87 4.13
N GLY A 196 16.62 -20.50 5.42
CA GLY A 196 17.61 -21.08 6.32
C GLY A 196 17.43 -22.59 6.51
N VAL A 197 16.19 -23.05 6.76
CA VAL A 197 15.88 -24.47 6.90
C VAL A 197 16.10 -25.20 5.58
N GLY A 198 15.72 -24.60 4.44
CA GLY A 198 15.92 -25.20 3.12
C GLY A 198 17.38 -25.39 2.76
N VAL A 199 18.21 -24.37 2.99
CA VAL A 199 19.66 -24.48 2.79
C VAL A 199 20.26 -25.56 3.70
N ALA A 200 19.86 -25.61 4.97
CA ALA A 200 20.33 -26.65 5.88
C ALA A 200 19.90 -28.05 5.42
N TYR A 201 18.66 -28.19 4.94
CA TYR A 201 18.10 -29.45 4.44
C TYR A 201 18.84 -29.95 3.19
N ILE A 202 19.18 -29.05 2.26
CA ILE A 202 19.96 -29.38 1.06
C ILE A 202 21.40 -29.81 1.41
N GLY A 203 21.90 -29.52 2.61
CA GLY A 203 23.27 -29.86 3.03
C GLY A 203 24.21 -28.64 3.14
N GLY A 204 23.65 -27.43 3.19
CA GLY A 204 24.39 -26.18 3.37
C GLY A 204 24.40 -25.29 2.11
N PHE A 205 24.90 -24.06 2.29
CA PHE A 205 24.92 -23.07 1.21
C PHE A 205 25.76 -23.49 -0.02
N PRO A 206 26.93 -24.15 0.13
CA PRO A 206 27.70 -24.62 -1.02
C PRO A 206 26.93 -25.64 -1.87
N GLU A 207 26.19 -26.55 -1.24
CA GLU A 207 25.36 -27.53 -1.92
C GLU A 207 24.21 -26.86 -2.66
N PHE A 208 23.50 -25.94 -2.00
CA PHE A 208 22.47 -25.12 -2.63
C PHE A 208 23.00 -24.39 -3.88
N TRP A 209 24.14 -23.70 -3.74
CA TRP A 209 24.72 -22.93 -4.84
C TRP A 209 25.20 -23.82 -6.00
N THR A 210 25.73 -25.00 -5.71
CA THR A 210 26.22 -25.93 -6.74
C THR A 210 25.09 -26.52 -7.57
N HIS A 211 23.94 -26.80 -6.95
CA HIS A 211 22.78 -27.39 -7.62
C HIS A 211 21.87 -26.37 -8.33
N LEU A 212 22.17 -25.08 -8.25
CA LEU A 212 21.54 -24.08 -9.12
C LEU A 212 22.16 -24.13 -10.54
N PRO A 213 21.33 -24.10 -11.60
CA PRO A 213 21.83 -23.96 -12.96
C PRO A 213 22.63 -22.67 -13.12
N ALA A 214 23.57 -22.64 -14.08
CA ALA A 214 24.42 -21.47 -14.30
C ALA A 214 23.61 -20.20 -14.61
N GLY A 215 22.59 -20.30 -15.48
CA GLY A 215 21.70 -19.20 -15.82
C GLY A 215 20.97 -18.63 -14.60
N HIS A 216 20.49 -19.50 -13.70
CA HIS A 216 19.78 -19.11 -12.49
C HIS A 216 20.62 -18.31 -11.49
N LYS A 217 21.95 -18.26 -11.65
CA LYS A 217 22.87 -17.50 -10.79
C LYS A 217 23.02 -16.04 -11.21
N TYR A 218 22.60 -15.68 -12.41
CA TYR A 218 22.74 -14.32 -12.93
C TYR A 218 21.53 -13.45 -12.56
N ALA A 219 21.80 -12.18 -12.27
CA ALA A 219 20.73 -11.21 -11.96
C ALA A 219 19.84 -10.89 -13.18
N LEU A 220 20.41 -10.94 -14.40
CA LEU A 220 19.72 -10.60 -15.66
C LEU A 220 19.82 -11.76 -16.67
N ALA A 221 19.54 -12.98 -16.23
CA ALA A 221 19.57 -14.16 -17.08
C ALA A 221 18.63 -14.02 -18.28
N GLU A 222 19.08 -14.40 -19.48
CA GLU A 222 18.30 -14.42 -20.74
C GLU A 222 17.68 -13.08 -21.21
N TYR A 223 17.80 -11.98 -20.45
CA TYR A 223 17.33 -10.63 -20.77
C TYR A 223 15.94 -10.57 -21.42
N ASN A 224 15.84 -10.58 -22.76
CA ASN A 224 14.57 -10.54 -23.51
C ASN A 224 14.31 -11.79 -24.36
N ASN A 225 15.16 -12.81 -24.30
CA ASN A 225 15.06 -14.00 -25.15
C ASN A 225 13.82 -14.84 -24.82
N ASP A 226 13.37 -14.83 -23.56
CA ASP A 226 12.17 -15.51 -23.11
C ASP A 226 10.96 -14.56 -23.10
N ALA A 227 9.97 -14.84 -23.95
CA ALA A 227 8.72 -14.07 -24.01
C ALA A 227 7.93 -14.12 -22.69
N SER A 228 8.06 -15.22 -21.93
CA SER A 228 7.34 -15.40 -20.67
C SER A 228 7.94 -14.57 -19.52
N PHE A 229 9.21 -14.13 -19.66
CA PHE A 229 9.92 -13.33 -18.68
C PHE A 229 10.92 -12.36 -19.35
N SER A 230 10.39 -11.38 -20.09
CA SER A 230 11.20 -10.32 -20.71
C SER A 230 11.61 -9.26 -19.67
N PHE A 231 12.92 -9.01 -19.52
CA PHE A 231 13.46 -7.96 -18.67
C PHE A 231 12.85 -6.59 -18.98
N VAL A 232 12.91 -6.18 -20.25
CA VAL A 232 12.43 -4.85 -20.68
C VAL A 232 10.93 -4.76 -20.48
N GLY A 233 10.21 -5.83 -20.79
CA GLY A 233 8.80 -5.95 -20.49
C GLY A 233 8.50 -5.73 -19.00
N VAL A 234 9.08 -6.55 -18.13
CA VAL A 234 8.86 -6.51 -16.67
C VAL A 234 9.22 -5.13 -16.10
N PHE A 235 10.28 -4.50 -16.60
CA PHE A 235 10.62 -3.13 -16.23
C PHE A 235 9.50 -2.14 -16.56
N TRP A 236 8.96 -2.16 -17.78
CA TRP A 236 7.91 -1.22 -18.19
C TRP A 236 6.55 -1.51 -17.56
N GLN A 237 6.21 -2.79 -17.38
CA GLN A 237 4.96 -3.17 -16.74
C GLN A 237 5.03 -3.05 -15.23
N ASP A 238 5.86 -3.88 -14.59
CA ASP A 238 5.92 -3.96 -13.14
C ASP A 238 6.65 -2.73 -12.58
N GLY A 239 7.87 -2.46 -13.06
CA GLY A 239 8.70 -1.36 -12.55
C GLY A 239 8.19 0.05 -12.84
N MET A 240 7.60 0.29 -14.01
CA MET A 240 7.13 1.63 -14.41
C MET A 240 5.63 1.82 -14.16
N ALA A 241 4.76 1.10 -14.87
CA ALA A 241 3.32 1.33 -14.81
C ALA A 241 2.71 0.91 -13.46
N ASN A 242 2.95 -0.34 -13.05
CA ASN A 242 2.33 -0.90 -11.86
C ASN A 242 2.90 -0.27 -10.58
N SER A 243 4.22 -0.12 -10.45
CA SER A 243 4.82 0.56 -9.29
C SER A 243 4.41 2.03 -9.18
N ALA A 244 4.26 2.75 -10.30
CA ALA A 244 3.72 4.11 -10.27
C ALA A 244 2.28 4.14 -9.72
N VAL A 245 1.40 3.28 -10.22
CA VAL A 245 0.02 3.20 -9.68
C VAL A 245 0.04 2.73 -8.23
N PHE A 246 0.88 1.77 -7.87
CA PHE A 246 0.95 1.25 -6.50
C PHE A 246 1.38 2.33 -5.50
N TRP A 247 2.51 3.00 -5.74
CA TRP A 247 3.05 3.98 -4.78
C TRP A 247 2.31 5.31 -4.79
N PHE A 248 1.84 5.75 -5.96
CA PHE A 248 1.29 7.09 -6.10
C PHE A 248 -0.24 7.11 -6.11
N MET A 249 -0.91 6.01 -6.47
CA MET A 249 -2.36 5.99 -6.69
C MET A 249 -3.10 5.01 -5.80
N ASN A 250 -2.48 3.93 -5.33
CA ASN A 250 -3.16 2.97 -4.48
C ASN A 250 -3.65 3.67 -3.20
N GLN A 251 -4.97 3.90 -3.13
CA GLN A 251 -5.57 4.68 -2.06
C GLN A 251 -5.27 4.08 -0.68
N GLY A 252 -5.12 2.76 -0.58
CA GLY A 252 -4.71 2.09 0.65
C GLY A 252 -3.31 2.51 1.11
N ILE A 253 -2.35 2.61 0.19
CA ILE A 253 -0.99 3.09 0.47
C ILE A 253 -0.99 4.60 0.76
N ILE A 254 -1.79 5.38 0.03
CA ILE A 254 -1.90 6.83 0.27
C ILE A 254 -2.46 7.12 1.67
N MET A 255 -3.49 6.38 2.10
CA MET A 255 -4.04 6.52 3.46
C MET A 255 -3.00 6.21 4.55
N ARG A 256 -2.05 5.30 4.30
CA ARG A 256 -0.93 5.00 5.21
C ARG A 256 0.03 6.17 5.35
N PHE A 257 0.41 6.81 4.23
CA PHE A 257 1.24 8.03 4.28
C PHE A 257 0.53 9.21 4.94
N LEU A 258 -0.79 9.33 4.74
CA LEU A 258 -1.60 10.34 5.40
C LEU A 258 -1.81 10.07 6.89
N ALA A 259 -1.64 8.81 7.35
CA ALA A 259 -1.79 8.41 8.74
C ALA A 259 -0.50 8.60 9.58
N VAL A 260 0.63 8.93 8.95
CA VAL A 260 1.90 9.14 9.66
C VAL A 260 1.98 10.54 10.29
N ARG A 261 2.74 10.68 11.38
CA ARG A 261 2.79 11.93 12.16
C ARG A 261 3.43 13.13 11.45
N SER A 262 4.30 12.93 10.46
CA SER A 262 4.94 14.04 9.75
C SER A 262 5.48 13.65 8.38
N VAL A 263 5.73 14.63 7.52
CA VAL A 263 6.38 14.41 6.21
C VAL A 263 7.79 13.83 6.37
N LYS A 264 8.53 14.21 7.42
CA LYS A 264 9.85 13.64 7.72
C LYS A 264 9.74 12.14 8.00
N ASP A 265 8.76 11.75 8.81
CA ASP A 265 8.49 10.34 9.11
C ASP A 265 7.99 9.59 7.86
N ALA A 266 7.13 10.19 7.03
CA ALA A 266 6.67 9.60 5.77
C ALA A 266 7.84 9.32 4.81
N ARG A 267 8.81 10.24 4.72
CA ARG A 267 10.03 10.10 3.91
C ARG A 267 10.89 8.95 4.43
N LEU A 268 11.05 8.84 5.75
CA LEU A 268 11.78 7.74 6.36
C LEU A 268 11.07 6.40 6.13
N THR A 269 9.74 6.38 6.24
CA THR A 269 8.92 5.21 5.91
C THR A 269 9.19 4.73 4.49
N ILE A 270 9.00 5.57 3.46
CA ILE A 270 9.18 5.12 2.06
C ILE A 270 10.62 4.69 1.79
N LEU A 271 11.61 5.39 2.38
CA LEU A 271 13.02 5.03 2.25
C LEU A 271 13.29 3.63 2.80
N VAL A 272 12.87 3.34 4.03
CA VAL A 272 13.09 2.04 4.67
C VAL A 272 12.29 0.94 3.96
N VAL A 273 11.06 1.24 3.54
CA VAL A 273 10.24 0.29 2.79
C VAL A 273 10.94 -0.12 1.50
N ILE A 274 11.31 0.83 0.63
CA ILE A 274 11.90 0.54 -0.67
C ILE A 274 13.33 -0.04 -0.54
N MET A 275 14.18 0.56 0.31
CA MET A 275 15.61 0.20 0.33
C MET A 275 15.95 -0.98 1.24
N ALA A 276 15.09 -1.32 2.21
CA ALA A 276 15.36 -2.40 3.15
C ALA A 276 14.27 -3.47 3.13
N LEU A 277 13.01 -3.10 3.34
CA LEU A 277 11.96 -4.10 3.51
C LEU A 277 11.53 -4.76 2.19
N CYS A 278 11.54 -4.05 1.06
CA CYS A 278 11.25 -4.63 -0.26
C CYS A 278 12.29 -5.69 -0.65
N PRO A 279 13.61 -5.46 -0.54
CA PRO A 279 14.61 -6.51 -0.76
C PRO A 279 14.45 -7.72 0.16
N ILE A 280 14.13 -7.52 1.45
CA ILE A 280 13.92 -8.64 2.38
C ILE A 280 12.64 -9.40 2.01
N ALA A 281 11.57 -8.70 1.65
CA ALA A 281 10.31 -9.29 1.21
C ALA A 281 10.48 -10.09 -0.08
N MET A 282 11.19 -9.55 -1.07
CA MET A 282 11.58 -10.21 -2.31
C MET A 282 12.36 -11.50 -2.03
N PHE A 283 13.36 -11.42 -1.15
CA PHE A 283 14.11 -12.60 -0.74
C PHE A 283 13.20 -13.65 -0.08
N ALA A 284 12.28 -13.21 0.79
CA ALA A 284 11.35 -14.08 1.48
C ALA A 284 10.43 -14.86 0.51
N ILE A 285 9.87 -14.20 -0.50
CA ILE A 285 8.95 -14.81 -1.47
C ILE A 285 9.67 -15.67 -2.52
N ASP A 286 10.84 -15.25 -3.01
CA ASP A 286 11.57 -15.97 -4.07
C ASP A 286 12.30 -17.21 -3.53
N SER A 287 12.62 -17.20 -2.23
CA SER A 287 13.41 -18.23 -1.55
C SER A 287 12.98 -19.67 -1.89
N THR A 288 11.68 -19.95 -1.87
CA THR A 288 11.19 -21.31 -2.14
C THR A 288 11.37 -21.73 -3.60
N GLY A 289 11.32 -20.79 -4.55
CA GLY A 289 11.57 -21.10 -5.96
C GLY A 289 13.04 -21.46 -6.18
N TRP A 290 13.96 -20.66 -5.64
CA TRP A 290 15.40 -20.95 -5.73
C TRP A 290 15.75 -22.28 -5.05
N LEU A 291 15.21 -22.52 -3.85
CA LEU A 291 15.38 -23.79 -3.15
C LEU A 291 14.78 -24.96 -3.94
N GLY A 292 13.59 -24.78 -4.51
CA GLY A 292 12.91 -25.77 -5.33
C GLY A 292 13.77 -26.22 -6.52
N THR A 293 14.38 -25.27 -7.25
CA THR A 293 15.28 -25.59 -8.37
C THR A 293 16.47 -26.40 -7.90
N ALA A 294 17.13 -25.97 -6.82
CA ALA A 294 18.29 -26.68 -6.27
C ALA A 294 17.92 -28.09 -5.79
N MET A 295 16.76 -28.26 -5.17
CA MET A 295 16.26 -29.55 -4.70
C MET A 295 15.91 -30.50 -5.84
N VAL A 296 15.29 -30.00 -6.91
CA VAL A 296 15.00 -30.80 -8.11
C VAL A 296 16.29 -31.27 -8.76
N ASN A 297 17.27 -30.39 -8.95
CA ASN A 297 18.56 -30.77 -9.53
C ASN A 297 19.38 -31.72 -8.64
N LYS A 298 19.19 -31.65 -7.32
CA LYS A 298 19.78 -32.61 -6.37
C LYS A 298 19.03 -33.94 -6.31
N GLY A 299 17.85 -34.05 -6.92
CA GLY A 299 17.00 -35.24 -6.86
C GLY A 299 16.22 -35.40 -5.54
N LEU A 300 16.06 -34.32 -4.76
CA LEU A 300 15.24 -34.29 -3.55
C LEU A 300 13.75 -34.06 -3.86
N LEU A 301 13.46 -33.40 -4.99
CA LEU A 301 12.11 -33.17 -5.50
C LEU A 301 11.97 -33.75 -6.92
N PRO A 302 10.78 -34.24 -7.31
CA PRO A 302 10.52 -34.70 -8.67
C PRO A 302 10.77 -33.60 -9.73
N PRO A 303 11.32 -33.95 -10.91
CA PRO A 303 11.60 -32.98 -11.97
C PRO A 303 10.37 -32.48 -12.72
N ASP A 304 9.26 -33.21 -12.65
CA ASP A 304 8.00 -32.96 -13.35
C ASP A 304 6.98 -32.14 -12.54
N ILE A 305 7.44 -31.41 -11.52
CA ILE A 305 6.60 -30.50 -10.73
C ILE A 305 6.08 -29.38 -11.61
N ASN A 306 4.77 -29.14 -11.58
CA ASN A 306 4.18 -27.94 -12.15
C ASN A 306 4.77 -26.70 -11.44
N PRO A 307 5.40 -25.76 -12.18
CA PRO A 307 6.00 -24.58 -11.58
C PRO A 307 5.07 -23.76 -10.68
N GLN A 308 3.76 -23.76 -10.93
CA GLN A 308 2.78 -23.06 -10.08
C GLN A 308 2.67 -23.67 -8.67
N ASP A 309 2.99 -24.95 -8.52
CA ASP A 309 2.93 -25.68 -7.25
C ASP A 309 4.27 -25.69 -6.50
N ILE A 310 5.33 -25.09 -7.05
CA ILE A 310 6.69 -25.20 -6.50
C ILE A 310 6.79 -24.65 -5.09
N PHE A 311 6.11 -23.53 -4.81
CA PHE A 311 6.06 -22.92 -3.49
C PHE A 311 5.54 -23.92 -2.46
N MET A 312 4.38 -24.52 -2.74
CA MET A 312 3.72 -25.44 -1.83
C MET A 312 4.51 -26.73 -1.65
N ASN A 313 5.03 -27.32 -2.73
CA ASN A 313 5.81 -28.55 -2.65
C ASN A 313 7.12 -28.36 -1.87
N THR A 314 7.83 -27.25 -2.13
CA THR A 314 9.11 -26.95 -1.47
C THR A 314 8.91 -26.63 0.00
N ALA A 315 8.00 -25.71 0.33
CA ALA A 315 7.69 -25.36 1.72
C ALA A 315 7.19 -26.58 2.52
N TYR A 316 6.36 -27.41 1.90
CA TYR A 316 5.87 -28.65 2.51
C TYR A 316 6.99 -29.61 2.86
N PHE A 317 7.91 -29.85 1.93
CA PHE A 317 8.95 -30.86 2.10
C PHE A 317 9.97 -30.46 3.16
N ILE A 318 10.31 -29.17 3.22
CA ILE A 318 11.36 -28.65 4.10
C ILE A 318 10.84 -28.39 5.52
N CYS A 319 9.57 -27.97 5.68
CA CYS A 319 9.11 -27.35 6.93
C CYS A 319 8.22 -28.27 7.79
N ARG A 320 8.25 -29.57 7.55
CA ARG A 320 7.42 -30.54 8.28
C ARG A 320 8.09 -31.15 9.50
N PRO A 321 7.33 -31.39 10.59
CA PRO A 321 6.00 -30.83 10.94
C PRO A 321 6.11 -29.46 11.66
N GLY A 322 5.03 -28.66 11.69
CA GLY A 322 4.89 -27.47 12.55
C GLY A 322 5.29 -26.15 11.90
N VAL A 323 6.52 -26.05 11.37
CA VAL A 323 6.98 -24.83 10.66
C VAL A 323 6.10 -24.59 9.42
N PHE A 324 5.61 -25.66 8.80
CA PHE A 324 4.66 -25.59 7.69
C PHE A 324 3.36 -24.85 8.06
N GLY A 325 2.78 -25.11 9.25
CA GLY A 325 1.62 -24.35 9.74
C GLY A 325 1.88 -22.84 9.88
N LEU A 326 3.08 -22.45 10.31
CA LEU A 326 3.48 -21.04 10.39
C LEU A 326 3.56 -20.40 9.00
N ILE A 327 4.05 -21.14 8.00
CA ILE A 327 4.12 -20.67 6.61
C ILE A 327 2.72 -20.48 6.03
N LEU A 328 1.81 -21.42 6.29
CA LEU A 328 0.41 -21.29 5.87
C LEU A 328 -0.27 -20.09 6.55
N ALA A 329 0.03 -19.85 7.83
CA ALA A 329 -0.42 -18.66 8.54
C ALA A 329 0.15 -17.38 7.92
N ALA A 330 1.45 -17.32 7.63
CA ALA A 330 2.11 -16.18 6.99
C ALA A 330 1.59 -15.90 5.57
N LEU A 331 1.30 -16.95 4.81
CA LEU A 331 0.69 -16.84 3.50
C LEU A 331 -0.72 -16.27 3.62
N THR A 332 -1.55 -16.84 4.51
CA THR A 332 -2.91 -16.36 4.77
C THR A 332 -2.94 -14.93 5.30
N ALA A 333 -1.94 -14.55 6.10
CA ALA A 333 -1.71 -13.18 6.55
C ALA A 333 -1.47 -12.21 5.38
N ALA A 334 -0.54 -12.54 4.48
CA ALA A 334 -0.24 -11.75 3.29
C ALA A 334 -1.48 -11.59 2.40
N LEU A 335 -2.20 -12.71 2.20
CA LEU A 335 -3.45 -12.77 1.46
C LEU A 335 -4.43 -11.71 2.03
N MET A 336 -4.70 -11.75 3.34
CA MET A 336 -5.69 -10.90 4.02
C MET A 336 -5.35 -9.41 3.99
N SER A 337 -4.12 -9.04 4.34
CA SER A 337 -3.65 -7.64 4.39
C SER A 337 -3.97 -6.85 3.11
N THR A 338 -3.79 -7.51 1.97
CA THR A 338 -4.00 -6.89 0.66
C THR A 338 -5.49 -6.68 0.37
N VAL A 339 -6.32 -7.70 0.62
CA VAL A 339 -7.77 -7.63 0.42
C VAL A 339 -8.38 -6.55 1.31
N ASP A 340 -7.94 -6.46 2.56
CA ASP A 340 -8.39 -5.46 3.53
C ASP A 340 -8.12 -4.05 3.04
N THR A 341 -6.88 -3.85 2.58
CA THR A 341 -6.43 -2.59 2.05
C THR A 341 -7.25 -2.15 0.84
N LEU A 342 -7.52 -3.08 -0.08
CA LEU A 342 -8.28 -2.79 -1.29
C LEU A 342 -9.76 -2.49 -0.99
N ILE A 343 -10.39 -3.27 -0.09
CA ILE A 343 -11.77 -3.04 0.33
C ILE A 343 -11.88 -1.68 1.03
N ASN A 344 -10.97 -1.37 1.95
CA ASN A 344 -10.97 -0.07 2.63
C ASN A 344 -10.71 1.09 1.65
N ALA A 345 -9.85 0.90 0.66
CA ALA A 345 -9.60 1.86 -0.40
C ALA A 345 -10.85 2.14 -1.26
N VAL A 346 -11.60 1.10 -1.64
CA VAL A 346 -12.88 1.24 -2.36
C VAL A 346 -13.90 2.00 -1.52
N ALA A 347 -14.01 1.67 -0.23
CA ALA A 347 -14.89 2.39 0.69
C ALA A 347 -14.49 3.87 0.82
N ALA A 348 -13.19 4.17 0.95
CA ALA A 348 -12.67 5.52 1.05
C ALA A 348 -12.98 6.36 -0.20
N ILE A 349 -12.72 5.83 -1.40
CA ILE A 349 -13.00 6.54 -2.65
C ILE A 349 -14.50 6.71 -2.84
N THR A 350 -15.30 5.67 -2.59
CA THR A 350 -16.74 5.78 -2.75
C THR A 350 -17.34 6.83 -1.82
N VAL A 351 -16.93 6.85 -0.55
CA VAL A 351 -17.43 7.84 0.41
C VAL A 351 -16.94 9.24 0.07
N ASN A 352 -15.64 9.43 -0.11
CA ASN A 352 -15.05 10.76 -0.25
C ASN A 352 -15.23 11.35 -1.65
N ASP A 353 -15.30 10.52 -2.70
CA ASP A 353 -15.31 10.96 -4.11
C ASP A 353 -16.61 10.72 -4.86
N VAL A 354 -17.54 9.94 -4.31
CA VAL A 354 -18.85 9.70 -4.94
C VAL A 354 -19.98 10.19 -4.04
N VAL A 355 -20.05 9.66 -2.81
CA VAL A 355 -21.18 9.90 -1.92
C VAL A 355 -21.16 11.31 -1.35
N GLN A 356 -20.06 11.73 -0.73
CA GLN A 356 -19.97 13.05 -0.11
C GLN A 356 -20.09 14.20 -1.12
N PRO A 357 -19.44 14.17 -2.31
CA PRO A 357 -19.52 15.30 -3.24
C PRO A 357 -20.80 15.33 -4.08
N TYR A 358 -21.33 14.17 -4.50
CA TYR A 358 -22.38 14.11 -5.53
C TYR A 358 -23.73 13.55 -5.04
N LEU A 359 -23.75 12.55 -4.14
CA LEU A 359 -25.00 11.87 -3.76
C LEU A 359 -25.62 12.41 -2.47
N ALA A 360 -24.81 12.78 -1.48
CA ALA A 360 -25.26 13.16 -0.15
C ALA A 360 -24.29 14.17 0.51
N PRO A 361 -24.20 15.42 -0.01
CA PRO A 361 -23.37 16.46 0.59
C PRO A 361 -23.92 16.93 1.94
N GLY A 362 -23.01 17.33 2.85
CA GLY A 362 -23.35 17.97 4.13
C GLY A 362 -24.02 17.06 5.18
N ARG A 363 -23.94 15.72 5.03
CA ARG A 363 -24.46 14.79 6.04
C ARG A 363 -23.55 14.72 7.27
N LYS A 364 -24.11 14.27 8.40
CA LYS A 364 -23.33 14.02 9.63
C LYS A 364 -22.34 12.87 9.42
N ASP A 365 -21.19 12.92 10.10
CA ASP A 365 -20.12 11.91 9.98
C ASP A 365 -20.60 10.45 10.18
N LYS A 366 -21.53 10.23 11.12
CA LYS A 366 -22.16 8.91 11.36
C LYS A 366 -22.80 8.29 10.11
N TYR A 367 -23.33 9.12 9.20
CA TYR A 367 -23.89 8.65 7.93
C TYR A 367 -22.79 8.15 7.01
N TYR A 368 -21.72 8.93 6.82
CA TYR A 368 -20.59 8.53 5.98
C TYR A 368 -19.88 7.27 6.51
N LEU A 369 -19.76 7.14 7.83
CA LEU A 369 -19.23 5.92 8.46
C LEU A 369 -20.11 4.69 8.19
N ALA A 370 -21.45 4.84 8.28
CA ALA A 370 -22.36 3.75 7.94
C ALA A 370 -22.27 3.37 6.46
N VAL A 371 -22.17 4.35 5.57
CA VAL A 371 -21.99 4.12 4.13
C VAL A 371 -20.66 3.41 3.85
N ALA A 372 -19.56 3.83 4.49
CA ALA A 372 -18.26 3.18 4.36
C ALA A 372 -18.35 1.68 4.66
N ARG A 373 -19.02 1.32 5.76
CA ARG A 373 -19.25 -0.07 6.17
C ARG A 373 -20.05 -0.87 5.15
N TRP A 374 -21.14 -0.32 4.64
CA TRP A 374 -21.94 -0.98 3.61
C TRP A 374 -21.19 -1.15 2.28
N VAL A 375 -20.41 -0.14 1.88
CA VAL A 375 -19.56 -0.22 0.70
C VAL A 375 -18.50 -1.29 0.86
N SER A 376 -17.89 -1.45 2.03
CA SER A 376 -16.93 -2.54 2.29
C SER A 376 -17.55 -3.92 2.08
N VAL A 377 -18.77 -4.14 2.57
CA VAL A 377 -19.52 -5.38 2.35
C VAL A 377 -19.83 -5.59 0.87
N ALA A 378 -20.30 -4.54 0.18
CA ALA A 378 -20.61 -4.61 -1.24
C ALA A 378 -19.35 -4.89 -2.09
N ALA A 379 -18.22 -4.25 -1.79
CA ALA A 379 -16.95 -4.49 -2.47
C ALA A 379 -16.44 -5.92 -2.27
N THR A 380 -16.63 -6.48 -1.06
CA THR A 380 -16.33 -7.87 -0.76
C THR A 380 -17.16 -8.82 -1.63
N LEU A 381 -18.48 -8.61 -1.68
CA LEU A 381 -19.38 -9.44 -2.49
C LEU A 381 -19.07 -9.35 -3.98
N LEU A 382 -18.79 -8.14 -4.49
CA LEU A 382 -18.37 -7.94 -5.88
C LEU A 382 -17.06 -8.68 -6.18
N GLY A 383 -16.10 -8.65 -5.25
CA GLY A 383 -14.86 -9.43 -5.35
C GLY A 383 -15.11 -10.93 -5.51
N VAL A 384 -16.00 -11.50 -4.70
CA VAL A 384 -16.40 -12.92 -4.80
C VAL A 384 -17.04 -13.22 -6.16
N VAL A 385 -17.95 -12.35 -6.62
CA VAL A 385 -18.64 -12.50 -7.92
C VAL A 385 -17.66 -12.44 -9.10
N LEU A 386 -16.52 -11.75 -8.96
CA LEU A 386 -15.50 -11.68 -10.01
C LEU A 386 -14.57 -12.91 -10.07
N VAL A 387 -14.54 -13.76 -9.05
CA VAL A 387 -13.65 -14.95 -9.03
C VAL A 387 -13.83 -15.88 -10.24
N PRO A 388 -15.06 -16.24 -10.69
CA PRO A 388 -15.25 -17.08 -11.86
C PRO A 388 -14.71 -16.49 -13.16
N LEU A 389 -14.58 -15.16 -13.26
CA LEU A 389 -13.98 -14.50 -14.42
C LEU A 389 -12.48 -14.80 -14.48
N TYR A 390 -11.79 -14.71 -13.33
CA TYR A 390 -10.35 -14.95 -13.23
C TYR A 390 -9.98 -16.43 -13.27
N ALA A 391 -10.87 -17.32 -12.83
CA ALA A 391 -10.68 -18.77 -12.88
C ALA A 391 -10.60 -19.34 -14.32
N ARG A 392 -10.83 -18.52 -15.35
CA ARG A 392 -10.72 -18.91 -16.77
C ARG A 392 -9.30 -18.80 -17.31
N PHE A 393 -8.40 -18.10 -16.62
CA PHE A 393 -7.01 -17.94 -17.05
C PHE A 393 -6.18 -19.16 -16.64
N GLU A 394 -5.15 -19.46 -17.43
CA GLU A 394 -4.25 -20.59 -17.21
C GLU A 394 -3.36 -20.42 -15.96
N SER A 395 -3.11 -19.18 -15.55
CA SER A 395 -2.35 -18.86 -14.35
C SER A 395 -2.81 -17.56 -13.71
N ILE A 396 -2.62 -17.46 -12.39
CA ILE A 396 -2.81 -16.22 -11.62
C ILE A 396 -1.91 -15.11 -12.20
N TYR A 397 -0.71 -15.49 -12.63
CA TYR A 397 0.27 -14.60 -13.27
C TYR A 397 -0.34 -13.86 -14.46
N VAL A 398 -0.87 -14.61 -15.43
CA VAL A 398 -1.41 -14.05 -16.67
C VAL A 398 -2.67 -13.23 -16.40
N ALA A 399 -3.57 -13.73 -15.55
CA ALA A 399 -4.77 -13.00 -15.14
C ALA A 399 -4.43 -11.62 -14.55
N HIS A 400 -3.45 -11.58 -13.65
CA HIS A 400 -2.99 -10.36 -13.01
C HIS A 400 -2.25 -9.43 -13.99
N GLY A 401 -1.36 -9.98 -14.81
CA GLY A 401 -0.60 -9.22 -15.79
C GLY A 401 -1.50 -8.51 -16.80
N ILE A 402 -2.45 -9.23 -17.39
CA ILE A 402 -3.39 -8.65 -18.36
C ILE A 402 -4.26 -7.57 -17.71
N PHE A 403 -4.83 -7.85 -16.54
CA PHE A 403 -5.68 -6.90 -15.83
C PHE A 403 -4.94 -5.59 -15.52
N THR A 404 -3.76 -5.71 -14.91
CA THR A 404 -2.97 -4.54 -14.49
C THR A 404 -2.45 -3.76 -15.70
N ALA A 405 -1.82 -4.45 -16.67
CA ALA A 405 -1.28 -3.80 -17.86
C ALA A 405 -2.32 -2.96 -18.59
N THR A 406 -3.60 -3.33 -18.52
CA THR A 406 -4.68 -2.63 -19.24
C THR A 406 -5.11 -1.33 -18.59
N ILE A 407 -5.20 -1.32 -17.26
CA ILE A 407 -5.83 -0.23 -16.51
C ILE A 407 -4.80 0.75 -15.95
N THR A 408 -3.61 0.26 -15.56
CA THR A 408 -2.61 1.08 -14.86
C THR A 408 -1.92 2.15 -15.72
N PRO A 409 -1.60 1.94 -17.02
CA PRO A 409 -0.79 2.90 -17.76
C PRO A 409 -1.41 4.31 -17.93
N PRO A 410 -2.71 4.46 -18.30
CA PRO A 410 -3.32 5.77 -18.44
C PRO A 410 -3.33 6.57 -17.12
N MET A 411 -3.58 5.87 -16.01
CA MET A 411 -3.57 6.44 -14.67
C MET A 411 -2.17 6.92 -14.27
N ALA A 412 -1.16 6.07 -14.44
CA ALA A 412 0.24 6.40 -14.16
C ALA A 412 0.71 7.60 -14.98
N ALA A 413 0.48 7.59 -16.30
CA ALA A 413 0.89 8.69 -17.18
C ALA A 413 0.24 10.02 -16.78
N ALA A 414 -1.07 10.02 -16.53
CA ALA A 414 -1.80 11.23 -16.14
C ALA A 414 -1.30 11.80 -14.80
N LEU A 415 -1.04 10.94 -13.80
CA LEU A 415 -0.56 11.40 -12.50
C LEU A 415 0.89 11.89 -12.55
N LEU A 416 1.79 11.17 -13.22
CA LEU A 416 3.19 11.59 -13.33
C LEU A 416 3.30 12.94 -14.04
N LEU A 417 2.52 13.16 -15.10
CA LEU A 417 2.43 14.47 -15.75
C LEU A 417 1.81 15.54 -14.84
N ALA A 418 0.80 15.18 -14.03
CA ALA A 418 0.18 16.11 -13.06
C ALA A 418 1.17 16.63 -12.01
N ILE A 419 2.00 15.72 -11.47
CA ILE A 419 2.99 16.01 -10.42
C ILE A 419 4.19 16.76 -10.98
N CYS A 420 4.70 16.35 -12.15
CA CYS A 420 5.98 16.84 -12.68
C CYS A 420 5.83 18.06 -13.60
N TRP A 421 4.68 18.26 -14.25
CA TRP A 421 4.55 19.26 -15.31
C TRP A 421 3.54 20.36 -14.98
N LYS A 422 4.06 21.55 -14.67
CA LYS A 422 3.26 22.76 -14.36
C LYS A 422 2.28 23.17 -15.47
N ARG A 423 2.58 22.87 -16.74
CA ARG A 423 1.71 23.22 -17.88
C ARG A 423 0.55 22.24 -18.04
N PHE A 424 0.66 21.02 -17.54
CA PHE A 424 -0.37 19.99 -17.65
C PHE A 424 -1.71 20.52 -17.10
N ASN A 425 -2.79 20.36 -17.86
CA ASN A 425 -4.07 20.99 -17.60
C ASN A 425 -5.23 19.99 -17.68
N ALA A 426 -6.44 20.42 -17.33
CA ALA A 426 -7.60 19.54 -17.22
C ALA A 426 -7.95 18.79 -18.53
N PRO A 427 -7.98 19.44 -19.71
CA PRO A 427 -8.19 18.72 -20.98
C PRO A 427 -7.11 17.68 -21.26
N GLY A 428 -5.84 18.01 -21.00
CA GLY A 428 -4.72 17.08 -21.15
C GLY A 428 -4.84 15.86 -20.24
N ALA A 429 -5.24 16.06 -18.98
CA ALA A 429 -5.47 14.98 -18.02
C ALA A 429 -6.63 14.06 -18.44
N LEU A 430 -7.76 14.62 -18.88
CA LEU A 430 -8.89 13.83 -19.39
C LEU A 430 -8.51 13.04 -20.64
N ALA A 431 -7.80 13.69 -21.58
CA ALA A 431 -7.35 13.05 -22.80
C ALA A 431 -6.33 11.92 -22.54
N ALA A 432 -5.42 12.10 -21.57
CA ALA A 432 -4.49 11.05 -21.16
C ALA A 432 -5.21 9.84 -20.58
N LEU A 433 -6.20 10.05 -19.69
CA LEU A 433 -6.96 8.96 -19.07
C LEU A 433 -7.85 8.24 -20.08
N ILE A 434 -8.74 8.98 -20.78
CA ILE A 434 -9.73 8.39 -21.68
C ILE A 434 -9.06 7.92 -22.98
N GLY A 435 -8.25 8.78 -23.61
CA GLY A 435 -7.55 8.44 -24.85
C GLY A 435 -6.52 7.34 -24.64
N GLY A 436 -5.78 7.37 -23.53
CA GLY A 436 -4.89 6.28 -23.12
C GLY A 436 -5.66 4.97 -22.89
N GLY A 437 -6.76 5.01 -22.15
CA GLY A 437 -7.61 3.83 -21.91
C GLY A 437 -8.17 3.23 -23.22
N LEU A 438 -8.64 4.07 -24.14
CA LEU A 438 -9.07 3.62 -25.47
C LEU A 438 -7.93 3.03 -26.29
N ALA A 439 -6.73 3.62 -26.24
CA ALA A 439 -5.54 3.07 -26.90
C ALA A 439 -5.18 1.68 -26.36
N MET A 440 -5.33 1.46 -25.06
CA MET A 440 -5.11 0.16 -24.42
C MET A 440 -6.11 -0.89 -24.88
N ILE A 441 -7.39 -0.53 -24.93
CA ILE A 441 -8.43 -1.41 -25.46
C ILE A 441 -8.15 -1.72 -26.94
N ALA A 442 -7.77 -0.73 -27.75
CA ALA A 442 -7.40 -0.94 -29.14
C ALA A 442 -6.21 -1.89 -29.30
N GLY A 443 -5.19 -1.80 -28.45
CA GLY A 443 -4.04 -2.70 -28.45
C GLY A 443 -4.39 -4.15 -28.13
N MET A 444 -5.48 -4.42 -27.40
CA MET A 444 -5.97 -5.78 -27.17
C MET A 444 -6.58 -6.41 -28.43
N PHE A 445 -7.35 -5.64 -29.19
CA PHE A 445 -7.98 -6.11 -30.42
C PHE A 445 -7.04 -6.09 -31.62
N TYR A 446 -6.05 -5.18 -31.61
CA TYR A 446 -5.07 -5.00 -32.68
C TYR A 446 -3.63 -5.04 -32.12
N PRO A 447 -3.09 -6.23 -31.80
CA PRO A 447 -1.74 -6.38 -31.23
C PRO A 447 -0.63 -5.78 -32.09
N GLN A 448 -0.87 -5.60 -33.40
CA GLN A 448 0.06 -4.96 -34.34
C GLN A 448 0.46 -3.53 -33.92
N LEU A 449 -0.39 -2.84 -33.15
CA LEU A 449 -0.08 -1.51 -32.62
C LEU A 449 1.04 -1.53 -31.57
N ILE A 450 1.28 -2.67 -30.93
CA ILE A 450 2.26 -2.82 -29.84
C ILE A 450 3.64 -3.21 -30.40
N VAL A 451 3.71 -3.75 -31.63
CA VAL A 451 4.95 -4.23 -32.27
C VAL A 451 6.11 -3.21 -32.19
N PRO A 452 5.92 -1.90 -32.45
CA PRO A 452 7.01 -0.91 -32.33
C PRO A 452 7.60 -0.79 -30.92
N PHE A 453 6.86 -1.23 -29.91
CA PHE A 453 7.22 -1.17 -28.48
C PHE A 453 7.69 -2.53 -27.93
N SER A 454 7.69 -3.59 -28.75
CA SER A 454 8.01 -4.96 -28.32
C SER A 454 9.46 -5.16 -27.85
N HIS A 455 10.42 -4.33 -28.26
CA HIS A 455 11.84 -4.44 -27.89
C HIS A 455 12.43 -5.86 -28.07
N GLY A 456 11.96 -6.59 -29.09
CA GLY A 456 12.38 -7.95 -29.38
C GLY A 456 11.62 -9.05 -28.64
N GLU A 457 10.59 -8.71 -27.83
CA GLU A 457 9.67 -9.69 -27.24
C GLU A 457 8.95 -10.48 -28.37
N PRO A 458 8.96 -11.82 -28.34
CA PRO A 458 8.24 -12.63 -29.32
C PRO A 458 6.72 -12.45 -29.23
N PHE A 459 6.02 -12.69 -30.34
CA PHE A 459 4.56 -12.68 -30.34
C PHE A 459 3.98 -13.95 -29.68
N THR A 460 3.11 -13.77 -28.69
CA THR A 460 2.38 -14.85 -28.03
C THR A 460 0.92 -14.86 -28.46
N PRO A 461 0.39 -15.95 -29.06
CA PRO A 461 -1.01 -16.07 -29.45
C PRO A 461 -1.98 -16.01 -28.25
N GLY A 462 -3.18 -15.48 -28.48
CA GLY A 462 -4.26 -15.42 -27.49
C GLY A 462 -4.72 -14.00 -27.19
N PHE A 463 -6.02 -13.84 -26.91
CA PHE A 463 -6.61 -12.54 -26.61
C PHE A 463 -5.98 -11.95 -25.35
N GLY A 464 -5.26 -10.84 -25.52
CA GLY A 464 -4.55 -10.19 -24.41
C GLY A 464 -3.23 -10.86 -24.00
N ASN A 465 -2.78 -11.92 -24.68
CA ASN A 465 -1.50 -12.59 -24.41
C ASN A 465 -0.32 -12.03 -25.23
N ALA A 466 -0.60 -11.34 -26.35
CA ALA A 466 0.45 -10.75 -27.16
C ALA A 466 1.12 -9.58 -26.42
N TYR A 467 2.45 -9.62 -26.30
CA TYR A 467 3.25 -8.53 -25.75
C TYR A 467 2.80 -8.12 -24.34
N ILE A 468 2.51 -9.10 -23.47
CA ILE A 468 1.86 -8.88 -22.15
C ILE A 468 2.54 -7.74 -21.39
N TYR A 469 3.86 -7.74 -21.40
CA TYR A 469 4.65 -6.80 -20.62
C TYR A 469 4.90 -5.48 -21.34
N THR A 470 5.31 -5.53 -22.60
CA THR A 470 5.59 -4.31 -23.38
C THR A 470 4.31 -3.53 -23.72
N ARG A 471 3.13 -4.13 -23.58
CA ARG A 471 1.84 -3.43 -23.64
C ARG A 471 1.75 -2.26 -22.67
N ALA A 472 2.28 -2.42 -21.46
CA ALA A 472 2.29 -1.32 -20.49
C ALA A 472 3.12 -0.14 -20.99
N PHE A 473 4.22 -0.39 -21.71
CA PHE A 473 5.01 0.66 -22.33
C PHE A 473 4.24 1.39 -23.44
N TYR A 474 3.62 0.63 -24.35
CA TYR A 474 2.72 1.18 -25.37
C TYR A 474 1.64 2.07 -24.74
N GLY A 475 1.02 1.60 -23.66
CA GLY A 475 0.00 2.34 -22.91
C GLY A 475 0.50 3.64 -22.30
N LEU A 476 1.65 3.58 -21.61
CA LEU A 476 2.29 4.75 -21.02
C LEU A 476 2.64 5.78 -22.10
N ALA A 477 3.24 5.33 -23.21
CA ALA A 477 3.64 6.18 -24.31
C ALA A 477 2.44 6.84 -24.99
N CYS A 478 1.37 6.09 -25.28
CA CYS A 478 0.15 6.62 -25.88
C CYS A 478 -0.56 7.61 -24.95
N ALA A 479 -0.78 7.23 -23.69
CA ALA A 479 -1.46 8.09 -22.71
C ALA A 479 -0.69 9.39 -22.46
N ALA A 480 0.63 9.29 -22.27
CA ALA A 480 1.49 10.46 -22.10
C ALA A 480 1.53 11.33 -23.37
N GLY A 481 1.69 10.73 -24.54
CA GLY A 481 1.71 11.42 -25.84
C GLY A 481 0.41 12.19 -26.10
N ILE A 482 -0.74 11.54 -25.94
CA ILE A 482 -2.06 12.18 -26.08
C ILE A 482 -2.21 13.34 -25.07
N GLY A 483 -1.87 13.10 -23.80
CA GLY A 483 -1.92 14.12 -22.77
C GLY A 483 -1.02 15.33 -23.06
N VAL A 484 0.19 15.10 -23.56
CA VAL A 484 1.15 16.14 -23.94
C VAL A 484 0.63 16.95 -25.12
N ILE A 485 0.19 16.29 -26.20
CA ILE A 485 -0.33 16.96 -27.40
C ILE A 485 -1.50 17.87 -27.02
N VAL A 486 -2.51 17.33 -26.32
CA VAL A 486 -3.69 18.09 -25.91
C VAL A 486 -3.31 19.25 -24.99
N THR A 487 -2.37 19.05 -24.06
CA THR A 487 -1.89 20.12 -23.17
C THR A 487 -1.21 21.25 -23.93
N LEU A 488 -0.45 20.94 -24.98
CA LEU A 488 0.28 21.94 -25.76
C LEU A 488 -0.65 22.83 -26.58
N VAL A 489 -1.75 22.27 -27.10
CA VAL A 489 -2.75 23.00 -27.91
C VAL A 489 -3.85 23.67 -27.10
N THR A 490 -3.90 23.46 -25.79
CA THR A 490 -4.90 24.06 -24.89
C THR A 490 -4.31 25.14 -23.97
N LYS A 491 -5.20 25.90 -23.30
CA LYS A 491 -4.80 27.05 -22.48
C LYS A 491 -3.96 26.63 -21.26
N LYS A 492 -2.93 27.42 -20.94
CA LYS A 492 -2.07 27.21 -19.77
C LYS A 492 -2.85 27.46 -18.47
N PRO A 493 -2.66 26.64 -17.42
CA PRO A 493 -3.31 26.88 -16.13
C PRO A 493 -2.69 28.10 -15.41
N PRO A 494 -3.48 28.86 -14.62
CA PRO A 494 -2.96 29.93 -13.78
C PRO A 494 -1.96 29.40 -12.74
N ARG A 495 -0.80 30.06 -12.59
CA ARG A 495 0.28 29.60 -11.69
C ARG A 495 -0.14 29.56 -10.21
N GLU A 496 -1.03 30.45 -9.79
CA GLU A 496 -1.52 30.54 -8.41
C GLU A 496 -2.26 29.27 -7.99
N LYS A 497 -2.99 28.62 -8.91
CA LYS A 497 -3.70 27.36 -8.66
C LYS A 497 -2.78 26.14 -8.55
N LEU A 498 -1.48 26.29 -8.78
CA LEU A 498 -0.51 25.18 -8.78
C LEU A 498 0.30 25.09 -7.47
N ALA A 499 0.22 26.09 -6.60
CA ALA A 499 1.02 26.16 -5.38
C ALA A 499 0.72 24.95 -4.46
N GLY A 500 1.75 24.16 -4.16
CA GLY A 500 1.64 22.96 -3.32
C GLY A 500 0.99 21.73 -3.99
N LEU A 501 0.65 21.80 -5.28
CA LEU A 501 0.01 20.69 -6.03
C LEU A 501 0.90 20.12 -7.15
N VAL A 502 2.09 20.68 -7.36
CA VAL A 502 3.09 20.27 -8.35
C VAL A 502 4.46 20.35 -7.69
N ILE A 503 5.43 19.57 -8.16
CA ILE A 503 6.82 19.65 -7.65
C ILE A 503 7.32 21.10 -7.70
N GLY A 504 7.80 21.56 -6.56
CA GLY A 504 8.23 22.94 -6.36
C GLY A 504 8.68 23.18 -4.92
N PRO A 505 8.85 24.47 -4.53
CA PRO A 505 9.32 24.82 -3.19
C PRO A 505 8.35 24.33 -2.11
N GLU A 506 8.82 23.39 -1.29
CA GLU A 506 8.03 22.77 -0.20
C GLU A 506 7.50 23.81 0.81
N ARG A 507 8.25 24.89 1.01
CA ARG A 507 7.87 25.99 1.92
C ARG A 507 6.51 26.60 1.59
N ALA A 508 6.14 26.67 0.30
CA ALA A 508 4.82 27.17 -0.10
C ALA A 508 3.69 26.23 0.36
N ALA A 509 3.90 24.91 0.21
CA ALA A 509 2.94 23.90 0.66
C ALA A 509 2.83 23.90 2.20
N MET A 510 3.96 23.98 2.92
CA MET A 510 3.98 24.10 4.38
C MET A 510 3.23 25.33 4.88
N LYS A 511 3.40 26.49 4.22
CA LYS A 511 2.70 27.72 4.55
C LYS A 511 1.18 27.58 4.40
N ILE A 512 0.72 26.96 3.30
CA ILE A 512 -0.70 26.68 3.07
C ILE A 512 -1.24 25.73 4.15
N TYR A 513 -0.49 24.68 4.48
CA TYR A 513 -0.90 23.70 5.50
C TYR A 513 -1.01 24.31 6.91
N LYS A 514 -0.04 25.15 7.29
CA LYS A 514 0.01 25.81 8.60
C LYS A 514 -0.97 26.98 8.73
N GLY A 515 -1.21 27.69 7.61
CA GLY A 515 -1.92 28.97 7.58
C GLY A 515 -1.04 30.19 7.92
N SER A 516 0.24 29.97 8.25
CA SER A 516 1.21 31.02 8.60
C SER A 516 2.62 30.63 8.13
N GLU A 517 3.62 31.50 8.30
CA GLU A 517 5.00 31.16 7.95
C GLU A 517 5.49 29.96 8.78
N PRO A 518 5.98 28.88 8.12
CA PRO A 518 6.57 27.74 8.81
C PRO A 518 7.73 28.19 9.70
N ASN A 519 7.90 27.53 10.85
CA ASN A 519 9.02 27.80 11.74
C ASN A 519 10.20 26.90 11.34
N PRO A 520 11.29 27.44 10.75
CA PRO A 520 12.39 26.61 10.28
C PRO A 520 13.36 26.19 11.39
N GLU A 521 13.28 26.81 12.58
CA GLU A 521 14.24 26.55 13.64
C GLU A 521 14.03 25.16 14.23
N PRO A 522 15.07 24.31 14.34
CA PRO A 522 14.92 23.02 15.00
C PRO A 522 14.64 23.19 16.50
N GLY A 523 13.68 22.44 17.03
CA GLY A 523 13.35 22.41 18.45
C GLY A 523 13.92 21.18 19.16
N LYS A 524 14.09 21.24 20.48
CA LYS A 524 14.34 20.04 21.31
C LYS A 524 13.02 19.37 21.66
N ILE A 525 13.05 18.05 21.87
CA ILE A 525 11.90 17.33 22.44
C ILE A 525 11.86 17.60 23.94
N VAL A 526 10.71 18.01 24.47
CA VAL A 526 10.49 18.25 25.91
C VAL A 526 9.58 17.18 26.50
N ARG A 527 9.67 16.95 27.82
CA ARG A 527 8.79 16.02 28.55
C ARG A 527 7.94 16.79 29.54
N LEU A 528 6.62 16.61 29.47
CA LEU A 528 5.65 17.33 30.29
C LEU A 528 4.60 16.34 30.81
N ALA A 529 4.06 16.58 32.00
CA ALA A 529 2.86 15.89 32.47
C ALA A 529 1.63 16.47 31.77
N VAL A 530 0.68 15.66 31.33
CA VAL A 530 -0.58 16.17 30.77
C VAL A 530 -1.65 16.34 31.83
N GLN A 531 -2.40 17.42 31.75
CA GLN A 531 -3.54 17.67 32.61
C GLN A 531 -4.73 18.19 31.78
N ALA A 532 -5.92 17.67 32.08
CA ALA A 532 -7.15 18.17 31.48
C ALA A 532 -7.44 19.59 31.99
N TRP A 533 -7.83 20.48 31.08
CA TRP A 533 -8.21 21.85 31.42
C TRP A 533 -9.37 22.31 30.53
N ASP A 534 -10.51 22.60 31.15
CA ASP A 534 -11.78 22.83 30.43
C ASP A 534 -11.80 24.11 29.60
N ALA A 535 -10.99 25.11 29.96
CA ALA A 535 -10.84 26.34 29.18
C ALA A 535 -10.08 26.16 27.84
N VAL A 536 -9.44 25.00 27.63
CA VAL A 536 -8.75 24.72 26.37
C VAL A 536 -9.79 24.28 25.33
N PRO A 537 -9.94 24.99 24.20
CA PRO A 537 -10.90 24.60 23.18
C PRO A 537 -10.55 23.23 22.60
N ALA A 538 -11.56 22.37 22.47
CA ALA A 538 -11.45 21.12 21.72
C ALA A 538 -11.12 21.43 20.24
N GLY A 539 -10.30 20.59 19.61
CA GLY A 539 -10.04 20.72 18.18
C GLY A 539 -11.32 20.43 17.38
N GLY A 540 -11.62 21.25 16.36
CA GLY A 540 -12.74 20.99 15.44
C GLY A 540 -12.47 19.81 14.50
N GLU A 541 -13.54 19.20 13.96
CA GLU A 541 -13.48 18.00 13.09
C GLU A 541 -12.64 18.18 11.81
N GLU A 542 -12.56 19.40 11.25
CA GLU A 542 -11.85 19.65 9.99
C GLU A 542 -10.35 19.96 10.14
N ASP A 543 -9.91 20.43 11.31
CA ASP A 543 -8.52 20.86 11.54
C ASP A 543 -7.80 20.05 12.64
N GLY A 544 -8.54 19.29 13.46
CA GLY A 544 -8.07 18.23 14.38
C GLY A 544 -7.16 18.67 15.53
N ALA A 545 -6.46 19.78 15.41
CA ALA A 545 -5.51 20.28 16.38
C ALA A 545 -6.19 21.33 17.26
N GLY A 546 -6.69 20.88 18.42
CA GLY A 546 -7.00 21.81 19.51
C GLY A 546 -5.74 22.55 19.97
N ALA A 547 -5.92 23.60 20.76
CA ALA A 547 -4.78 24.24 21.41
C ALA A 547 -4.20 23.31 22.48
N VAL A 548 -2.90 23.39 22.71
CA VAL A 548 -2.24 22.88 23.92
C VAL A 548 -1.53 24.04 24.58
N LEU A 549 -1.82 24.25 25.86
CA LEU A 549 -1.16 25.30 26.62
C LEU A 549 0.14 24.73 27.18
N LEU A 550 1.25 25.37 26.80
CA LEU A 550 2.60 24.95 27.13
C LEU A 550 3.29 26.03 27.97
N PRO A 551 4.09 25.65 28.97
CA PRO A 551 4.92 26.56 29.75
C PRO A 551 5.89 27.33 28.85
N GLU A 552 6.24 28.55 29.24
CA GLU A 552 7.18 29.39 28.48
C GLU A 552 8.56 28.71 28.34
N SER A 553 9.01 28.04 29.39
CA SER A 553 10.25 27.24 29.40
C SER A 553 10.23 26.13 28.34
N ALA A 554 9.10 25.45 28.18
CA ALA A 554 8.91 24.39 27.19
C ALA A 554 8.88 24.96 25.76
N LEU A 555 8.16 26.06 25.53
CA LEU A 555 8.14 26.75 24.23
C LEU A 555 9.54 27.19 23.81
N LYS A 556 10.30 27.79 24.74
CA LYS A 556 11.68 28.22 24.50
C LYS A 556 12.60 27.04 24.20
N ALA A 557 12.49 25.93 24.93
CA ALA A 557 13.29 24.73 24.67
C ALA A 557 12.98 24.09 23.29
N MET A 558 11.72 24.15 22.85
CA MET A 558 11.28 23.69 21.53
C MET A 558 11.54 24.70 20.41
N ASN A 559 12.05 25.91 20.72
CA ASN A 559 12.05 27.05 19.80
C ASN A 559 10.66 27.25 19.15
N ALA A 560 9.58 26.97 19.88
CA ALA A 560 8.21 27.00 19.38
C ALA A 560 7.55 28.34 19.70
N ARG A 561 6.75 28.84 18.75
CA ARG A 561 5.94 30.04 18.89
C ARG A 561 4.47 29.66 19.06
N PRO A 562 3.66 30.49 19.74
CA PRO A 562 2.21 30.31 19.73
C PRO A 562 1.68 30.20 18.29
N GLY A 563 0.88 29.17 18.01
CA GLY A 563 0.37 28.83 16.69
C GLY A 563 1.22 27.83 15.90
N ASP A 564 2.45 27.52 16.32
CA ASP A 564 3.24 26.42 15.74
C ASP A 564 2.57 25.07 16.01
N HIS A 565 2.72 24.12 15.10
CA HIS A 565 2.16 22.79 15.28
C HIS A 565 3.10 21.92 16.10
N VAL A 566 2.54 21.29 17.13
CA VAL A 566 3.23 20.38 18.03
C VAL A 566 2.56 19.01 18.03
N TYR A 567 3.34 18.01 18.38
CA TYR A 567 2.92 16.62 18.49
C TYR A 567 3.24 16.11 19.89
N LEU A 568 2.19 15.68 20.60
CA LEU A 568 2.30 15.12 21.94
C LEU A 568 2.19 13.61 21.84
N CYS A 569 3.13 12.87 22.42
CA CYS A 569 3.16 11.41 22.33
C CYS A 569 3.65 10.77 23.62
N ASP A 570 3.13 9.59 23.92
CA ASP A 570 3.69 8.76 24.97
C ASP A 570 5.19 8.50 24.72
N PRO A 571 6.07 8.63 25.73
CA PRO A 571 7.51 8.41 25.58
C PRO A 571 7.87 6.96 25.19
N ARG A 572 6.97 6.00 25.44
CA ARG A 572 7.17 4.59 25.14
C ARG A 572 6.97 4.36 23.64
N TRP A 573 8.09 4.30 22.93
CA TRP A 573 8.13 4.23 21.46
C TRP A 573 7.34 3.04 20.86
N TRP A 574 7.21 1.93 21.59
CA TRP A 574 6.52 0.71 21.13
C TRP A 574 4.99 0.86 20.99
N TYR A 575 4.39 1.92 21.51
CA TYR A 575 2.99 2.24 21.19
C TYR A 575 2.80 2.75 19.75
N GLY A 576 3.88 3.07 19.04
CA GLY A 576 3.83 3.41 17.62
C GLY A 576 2.97 4.65 17.31
N GLY A 577 2.71 5.50 18.31
CA GLY A 577 1.87 6.69 18.19
C GLY A 577 0.38 6.49 18.50
N LEU A 578 -0.06 5.30 18.97
CA LEU A 578 -1.45 5.07 19.41
C LEU A 578 -1.91 6.04 20.50
N HIS A 579 -1.01 6.39 21.43
CA HIS A 579 -1.22 7.37 22.49
C HIS A 579 -0.55 8.70 22.12
N SER A 580 -1.22 9.49 21.28
CA SER A 580 -0.68 10.76 20.82
C SER A 580 -1.75 11.68 20.25
N ILE A 581 -1.38 12.95 20.02
CA ILE A 581 -2.24 13.95 19.39
C ILE A 581 -1.42 15.08 18.76
N HIS A 582 -1.92 15.59 17.63
CA HIS A 582 -1.47 16.86 17.05
C HIS A 582 -2.22 18.03 17.68
N ALA A 583 -1.50 19.09 18.03
CA ALA A 583 -2.07 20.29 18.64
C ALA A 583 -1.37 21.55 18.15
N ARG A 584 -2.00 22.72 18.36
CA ARG A 584 -1.36 24.02 18.15
C ARG A 584 -0.80 24.52 19.48
N ALA A 585 0.47 24.90 19.51
CA ALA A 585 1.10 25.44 20.70
C ALA A 585 0.46 26.77 21.10
N ALA A 586 0.16 26.95 22.37
CA ALA A 586 -0.28 28.21 22.96
C ALA A 586 0.41 28.40 24.32
N LEU A 587 0.53 29.65 24.78
CA LEU A 587 1.18 29.96 26.05
C LEU A 587 0.25 29.62 27.22
N ALA A 588 0.77 28.89 28.21
CA ALA A 588 0.03 28.59 29.44
C ALA A 588 -0.14 29.83 30.33
N PRO A 589 -1.23 29.90 31.13
CA PRO A 589 -1.39 30.89 32.20
C PRO A 589 -0.18 30.90 33.15
N LYS A 590 0.14 32.06 33.73
CA LYS A 590 1.32 32.23 34.60
C LYS A 590 1.28 31.38 35.88
N ASP A 591 0.09 30.97 36.30
CA ASP A 591 -0.21 30.12 37.45
C ASP A 591 -0.17 28.62 37.13
N ALA A 592 -0.02 28.23 35.84
CA ALA A 592 0.09 26.84 35.46
C ALA A 592 1.45 26.23 35.87
N PRO A 593 1.51 24.96 36.30
CA PRO A 593 2.77 24.33 36.67
C PRO A 593 3.75 24.25 35.49
N GLU A 594 5.02 24.58 35.72
CA GLU A 594 6.06 24.63 34.67
C GLU A 594 6.34 23.29 33.98
N ASN A 595 5.91 22.18 34.56
CA ASN A 595 6.12 20.82 34.02
C ASN A 595 4.84 20.22 33.41
N THR A 596 3.82 21.04 33.15
CA THR A 596 2.50 20.54 32.71
C THR A 596 2.10 21.09 31.35
N ALA A 597 1.64 20.21 30.46
CA ALA A 597 0.92 20.56 29.24
C ALA A 597 -0.59 20.47 29.49
N LEU A 598 -1.30 21.58 29.33
CA LEU A 598 -2.76 21.60 29.52
C LEU A 598 -3.46 21.33 28.20
N ILE A 599 -4.35 20.34 28.21
CA ILE A 599 -5.10 19.89 27.04
C ILE A 599 -6.58 19.77 27.38
N SER A 600 -7.45 19.90 26.38
CA SER A 600 -8.90 19.74 26.59
C SER A 600 -9.25 18.31 27.01
N GLY A 601 -10.35 18.13 27.74
CA GLY A 601 -10.84 16.79 28.13
C GLY A 601 -11.12 15.90 26.91
N PHE A 602 -11.66 16.48 25.84
CA PHE A 602 -11.84 15.78 24.57
C PHE A 602 -10.51 15.28 23.98
N ASN A 603 -9.48 16.14 23.94
CA ASN A 603 -8.16 15.77 23.44
C ASN A 603 -7.50 14.68 24.29
N MET A 604 -7.69 14.69 25.62
CA MET A 604 -7.24 13.61 26.52
C MET A 604 -7.86 12.25 26.15
N GLU A 605 -9.16 12.24 25.85
CA GLU A 605 -9.86 11.00 25.46
C GLU A 605 -9.39 10.48 24.10
N VAL A 606 -9.26 11.37 23.11
CA VAL A 606 -8.81 11.01 21.76
C VAL A 606 -7.37 10.48 21.77
N SER A 607 -6.49 11.11 22.56
CA SER A 607 -5.09 10.71 22.70
C SER A 607 -4.86 9.54 23.65
N LEU A 608 -5.92 9.06 24.32
CA LEU A 608 -5.86 8.02 25.35
C LEU A 608 -4.84 8.35 26.46
N PHE A 609 -4.72 9.63 26.81
CA PHE A 609 -3.85 10.07 27.90
C PHE A 609 -4.56 9.99 29.25
N ARG A 610 -3.77 9.80 30.32
CA ARG A 610 -4.22 9.85 31.71
C ARG A 610 -3.74 11.13 32.38
N PRO A 611 -4.53 11.73 33.29
CA PRO A 611 -4.06 12.90 34.06
C PRO A 611 -2.74 12.59 34.77
N GLY A 612 -1.77 13.50 34.68
CA GLY A 612 -0.43 13.34 35.25
C GLY A 612 0.53 12.46 34.46
N GLN A 613 0.10 11.85 33.36
CA GLN A 613 0.97 11.04 32.50
C GLN A 613 2.05 11.91 31.86
N THR A 614 3.30 11.48 31.93
CA THR A 614 4.39 12.14 31.21
C THR A 614 4.30 11.84 29.72
N VAL A 615 4.29 12.88 28.89
CA VAL A 615 4.33 12.82 27.43
C VAL A 615 5.56 13.56 26.90
N THR A 616 6.01 13.17 25.71
CA THR A 616 6.94 13.96 24.91
C THR A 616 6.18 14.97 24.08
N VAL A 617 6.70 16.18 23.96
CA VAL A 617 6.17 17.24 23.09
C VAL A 617 7.26 17.65 22.12
N GLU A 618 6.94 17.62 20.82
CA GLU A 618 7.86 17.94 19.73
C GLU A 618 7.20 18.94 18.78
N LYS A 619 7.93 20.00 18.41
CA LYS A 619 7.53 20.92 17.33
C LYS A 619 7.82 20.28 15.98
N PHE A 620 6.85 20.29 15.07
CA PHE A 620 7.05 19.75 13.72
C PHE A 620 6.74 20.73 12.57
N LEU A 621 6.06 21.87 12.80
CA LEU A 621 5.77 22.86 11.74
C LEU A 621 5.60 24.32 12.20
#